data_AF-A0A9E6DC49-F1
#
_entry.id   AF-A0A9E6DC49-F1
#
_cell.length_a   1.000
_cell.length_b   1.000
_cell.length_c   1.000
_cell.angle_alpha   90.00
_cell.angle_beta   90.00
_cell.angle_gamma   90.00
#
_symmetry.space_group_name_H-M   'P 1'
#
loop_
_entity.id
_entity.type
_entity.pdbx_description
1 polymer ?
#
loop_
_entity_poly.entity_id
_entity_poly.type
_entity_poly.pdbx_seq_one_letter_code
_entity_poly.pdbx_strand_id
1 'polypeptide(L)'
;MRAAYFVTFVLLAGCSSSFEKVQAMRAQAPEWYEARKVEFRGEGYPSLASVPETAPDYNPRRKLALSEADVQAALVRFNSDPRAEGAVETAESMMAWAAEVRRAVEGRLPAPDFMTDAEVEEIKARFNVPRARL
;
A
#
# COMPACT_ATOMS: atom_id res chain seq x y z
N MET A 1 51.63 -6.78 23.80
CA MET A 1 50.86 -6.10 24.87
C MET A 1 50.38 -4.69 24.52
N ARG A 2 51.15 -3.84 23.80
CA ARG A 2 50.71 -2.46 23.45
C ARG A 2 49.55 -2.35 22.43
N ALA A 3 49.40 -3.31 21.52
CA ALA A 3 48.33 -3.30 20.52
C ALA A 3 46.94 -3.63 21.10
N ALA A 4 46.87 -4.42 22.17
CA ALA A 4 45.61 -4.83 22.78
C ALA A 4 44.88 -3.66 23.45
N TYR A 5 45.62 -2.73 24.08
CA TYR A 5 45.05 -1.55 24.75
C TYR A 5 44.47 -0.51 23.77
N PHE A 6 45.06 -0.38 22.57
CA PHE A 6 44.56 0.54 21.55
C PHE A 6 43.22 0.09 20.95
N VAL A 7 43.05 -1.23 20.75
CA VAL A 7 41.81 -1.79 20.19
C VAL A 7 40.64 -1.62 21.17
N THR A 8 40.87 -1.77 22.48
CA THR A 8 39.81 -1.61 23.50
C THR A 8 39.32 -0.16 23.60
N PHE A 9 40.22 0.84 23.49
CA PHE A 9 39.85 2.26 23.54
C PHE A 9 39.07 2.72 22.30
N VAL A 10 39.39 2.21 21.11
CA VAL A 10 38.67 2.54 19.87
C VAL A 10 37.26 1.95 19.85
N LEU A 11 37.07 0.74 20.39
CA LEU A 11 35.75 0.10 20.52
C LEU A 11 34.83 0.81 21.53
N LEU A 12 35.38 1.38 22.60
CA LEU A 12 34.60 2.14 23.60
C LEU A 12 34.16 3.53 23.10
N ALA A 13 35.00 4.22 22.32
CA ALA A 13 34.65 5.51 21.72
C ALA A 13 33.55 5.41 20.63
N GLY A 14 33.47 4.28 19.93
CA GLY A 14 32.38 4.01 18.96
C GLY A 14 31.01 3.87 19.61
N CYS A 15 30.95 3.37 20.85
CA CYS A 15 29.70 3.13 21.58
C CYS A 15 29.07 4.40 22.18
N SER A 16 29.85 5.40 22.59
CA SER A 16 29.29 6.64 23.16
C SER A 16 28.61 7.53 22.12
N SER A 17 29.19 7.63 20.92
CA SER A 17 28.64 8.45 19.82
C SER A 17 27.26 7.97 19.35
N SER A 18 26.99 6.66 19.46
CA SER A 18 25.71 6.07 19.11
C SER A 18 24.64 6.35 20.17
N PHE A 19 25.02 6.36 21.45
CA PHE A 19 24.10 6.66 22.55
C PHE A 19 23.65 8.13 22.55
N GLU A 20 24.56 9.08 22.32
CA GLU A 20 24.22 10.50 22.21
C GLU A 20 23.28 10.77 21.03
N LYS A 21 23.51 10.09 19.89
CA LYS A 21 22.68 10.25 18.69
C LYS A 21 21.27 9.66 18.87
N VAL A 22 21.15 8.53 19.58
CA VAL A 22 19.84 7.94 19.93
C VAL A 22 19.10 8.80 20.95
N GLN A 23 19.80 9.39 21.92
CA GLN A 23 19.19 10.34 22.86
C GLN A 23 18.73 11.62 22.16
N ALA A 24 19.53 12.17 21.24
CA ALA A 24 19.16 13.34 20.44
C ALA A 24 17.95 13.05 19.53
N MET A 25 17.86 11.85 18.93
CA MET A 25 16.70 11.45 18.15
C MET A 25 15.44 11.23 18.99
N ARG A 26 15.56 10.71 20.23
CA ARG A 26 14.42 10.68 21.17
C ARG A 26 13.95 12.07 21.55
N ALA A 27 14.88 13.00 21.78
CA ALA A 27 14.55 14.39 22.11
C ALA A 27 13.87 15.13 20.95
N GLN A 28 14.03 14.68 19.71
CA GLN A 28 13.42 15.24 18.49
C GLN A 28 12.28 14.36 17.94
N ALA A 29 11.85 13.34 18.69
CA ALA A 29 10.81 12.44 18.22
C ALA A 29 9.46 13.20 18.13
N PRO A 30 8.75 13.11 17.00
CA PRO A 30 7.44 13.71 16.86
C PRO A 30 6.43 13.11 17.86
N GLU A 31 5.41 13.87 18.24
CA GLU A 31 4.39 13.46 19.22
C GLU A 31 3.70 12.12 18.86
N TRP A 32 3.52 11.83 17.57
CA TRP A 32 2.96 10.56 17.09
C TRP A 32 3.82 9.33 17.44
N TYR A 33 5.14 9.51 17.64
CA TYR A 33 6.06 8.42 17.99
C TYR A 33 5.83 7.96 19.43
N GLU A 34 5.63 8.90 20.37
CA GLU A 34 5.27 8.58 21.75
C GLU A 34 3.90 7.89 21.82
N ALA A 35 2.93 8.34 21.02
CA ALA A 35 1.61 7.72 20.92
C ALA A 35 1.68 6.26 20.42
N ARG A 36 2.56 5.96 19.45
CA ARG A 36 2.73 4.61 18.88
C ARG A 36 3.58 3.65 19.72
N LYS A 37 4.31 4.14 20.72
CA LYS A 37 5.08 3.25 21.62
C LYS A 37 4.21 2.28 22.40
N VAL A 38 2.94 2.62 22.63
CA VAL A 38 1.98 1.74 23.31
C VAL A 38 1.61 0.56 22.42
N GLU A 39 1.32 0.83 21.13
CA GLU A 39 1.03 -0.20 20.12
C GLU A 39 2.22 -1.15 19.91
N PHE A 40 3.46 -0.63 19.84
CA PHE A 40 4.66 -1.47 19.68
C PHE A 40 4.99 -2.31 20.90
N ARG A 41 4.59 -1.88 22.10
CA ARG A 41 4.75 -2.65 23.34
C ARG A 41 3.73 -3.77 23.49
N GLY A 42 2.77 -3.86 22.56
CA GLY A 42 1.69 -4.83 22.66
C GLY A 42 0.67 -4.51 23.77
N GLU A 43 0.78 -3.33 24.38
CA GLU A 43 -0.10 -2.87 25.45
C GLU A 43 -1.44 -2.46 24.83
N GLY A 44 -2.53 -3.17 25.16
CA GLY A 44 -3.88 -2.84 24.69
C GLY A 44 -4.45 -3.76 23.60
N TYR A 45 -3.68 -4.70 23.06
CA TYR A 45 -4.28 -5.76 22.25
C TYR A 45 -5.12 -6.70 23.13
N PRO A 46 -6.34 -7.07 22.70
CA PRO A 46 -7.11 -8.07 23.41
C PRO A 46 -6.35 -9.40 23.40
N SER A 47 -6.44 -10.14 24.49
CA SER A 47 -5.85 -11.48 24.57
C SER A 47 -6.44 -12.36 23.47
N LEU A 48 -5.62 -13.12 22.75
CA LEU A 48 -6.14 -14.10 21.79
C LEU A 48 -7.03 -15.16 22.47
N ALA A 49 -6.82 -15.39 23.78
CA ALA A 49 -7.69 -16.24 24.59
C ALA A 49 -9.05 -15.61 24.92
N SER A 50 -9.26 -14.32 24.59
CA SER A 50 -10.55 -13.65 24.71
C SER A 50 -11.42 -13.79 23.45
N VAL A 51 -10.88 -14.38 22.37
CA VAL A 51 -11.68 -14.76 21.20
C VAL A 51 -12.60 -15.90 21.64
N PRO A 52 -13.93 -15.72 21.64
CA PRO A 52 -14.85 -16.77 22.04
C PRO A 52 -14.66 -17.98 21.14
N GLU A 53 -14.50 -19.17 21.73
CA GLU A 53 -14.58 -20.41 20.98
C GLU A 53 -15.97 -20.53 20.37
N THR A 54 -16.05 -20.98 19.12
CA THR A 54 -17.35 -21.19 18.45
C THR A 54 -18.17 -22.18 19.28
N ALA A 55 -19.44 -21.85 19.52
CA ALA A 55 -20.33 -22.71 20.28
C ALA A 55 -20.36 -24.13 19.69
N PRO A 56 -20.54 -25.20 20.51
CA PRO A 56 -20.50 -26.59 20.04
C PRO A 56 -21.49 -26.92 18.92
N ASP A 57 -22.56 -26.13 18.79
CA ASP A 57 -23.62 -26.23 17.79
C ASP A 57 -23.47 -25.22 16.62
N TYR A 58 -22.39 -24.43 16.60
CA TYR A 58 -22.10 -23.48 15.54
C TYR A 58 -21.76 -24.23 14.24
N ASN A 59 -22.75 -24.33 13.35
CA ASN A 59 -22.54 -24.83 12.00
C ASN A 59 -22.40 -23.65 11.02
N PRO A 60 -21.17 -23.26 10.60
CA PRO A 60 -20.96 -22.16 9.67
C PRO A 60 -21.61 -22.44 8.30
N ARG A 61 -21.87 -23.71 7.95
CA ARG A 61 -22.49 -24.11 6.68
C ARG A 61 -23.98 -23.82 6.62
N ARG A 62 -24.67 -23.60 7.75
CA ARG A 62 -26.11 -23.23 7.73
C ARG A 62 -26.37 -21.89 7.04
N LYS A 63 -25.41 -20.96 7.08
CA LYS A 63 -25.47 -19.68 6.36
C LYS A 63 -25.26 -19.84 4.85
N LEU A 64 -24.71 -20.98 4.39
CA LEU A 64 -24.45 -21.21 2.97
C LEU A 64 -25.73 -21.43 2.16
N ALA A 65 -26.75 -22.08 2.72
CA ALA A 65 -28.04 -22.26 2.02
C ALA A 65 -28.76 -20.91 1.78
N LEU A 66 -28.66 -19.97 2.72
CA LEU A 66 -29.13 -18.59 2.53
C LEU A 66 -28.28 -17.88 1.44
N SER A 67 -26.97 -18.13 1.43
CA SER A 67 -26.09 -17.55 0.41
C SER A 67 -26.37 -18.06 -1.01
N GLU A 68 -26.83 -19.29 -1.19
CA GLU A 68 -27.17 -19.82 -2.52
C GLU A 68 -28.37 -19.09 -3.13
N ALA A 69 -29.42 -18.89 -2.34
CA ALA A 69 -30.60 -18.13 -2.75
C ALA A 69 -30.24 -16.66 -3.08
N ASP A 70 -29.42 -16.04 -2.23
CA ASP A 70 -28.96 -14.66 -2.44
C ASP A 70 -28.07 -14.53 -3.69
N VAL A 71 -27.17 -15.49 -3.92
CA VAL A 71 -26.32 -15.54 -5.11
C VAL A 71 -27.17 -15.73 -6.37
N GLN A 72 -28.18 -16.60 -6.32
CA GLN A 72 -29.06 -16.80 -7.47
C GLN A 72 -29.89 -15.55 -7.76
N ALA A 73 -30.40 -14.86 -6.74
CA ALA A 73 -31.10 -13.59 -6.90
C ALA A 73 -30.19 -12.49 -7.47
N ALA A 74 -28.94 -12.42 -7.01
CA ALA A 74 -27.94 -11.50 -7.54
C ALA A 74 -27.60 -11.81 -9.01
N LEU A 75 -27.49 -13.09 -9.37
CA LEU A 75 -27.21 -13.53 -10.74
C LEU A 75 -28.36 -13.20 -11.69
N VAL A 76 -29.61 -13.39 -11.26
CA VAL A 76 -30.80 -12.97 -12.01
C VAL A 76 -30.77 -11.46 -12.25
N ARG A 77 -30.51 -10.68 -11.19
CA ARG A 77 -30.43 -9.22 -11.28
C ARG A 77 -29.30 -8.78 -12.22
N PHE A 78 -28.12 -9.39 -12.11
CA PHE A 78 -26.98 -9.11 -12.98
C PHE A 78 -27.33 -9.40 -14.44
N ASN A 79 -27.84 -10.59 -14.77
CA ASN A 79 -28.16 -10.97 -16.14
C ASN A 79 -29.36 -10.21 -16.74
N SER A 80 -30.20 -9.59 -15.90
CA SER A 80 -31.31 -8.74 -16.36
C SER A 80 -30.92 -7.28 -16.63
N ASP A 81 -29.69 -6.88 -16.25
CA ASP A 81 -29.21 -5.51 -16.45
C ASP A 81 -28.70 -5.35 -17.90
N PRO A 82 -29.22 -4.38 -18.68
CA PRO A 82 -28.70 -4.10 -20.03
C PRO A 82 -27.19 -3.79 -20.06
N ARG A 83 -26.62 -3.32 -18.94
CA ARG A 83 -25.18 -3.08 -18.80
C ARG A 83 -24.35 -4.34 -18.62
N ALA A 84 -24.99 -5.46 -18.29
CA ALA A 84 -24.35 -6.77 -18.20
C ALA A 84 -24.34 -7.51 -19.54
N GLU A 85 -24.93 -6.93 -20.60
CA GLU A 85 -24.75 -7.40 -21.95
C GLU A 85 -23.25 -7.40 -22.29
N GLY A 86 -22.75 -8.55 -22.75
CA GLY A 86 -21.37 -8.67 -23.21
C GLY A 86 -21.13 -7.79 -24.43
N ALA A 87 -19.88 -7.41 -24.66
CA ALA A 87 -19.50 -6.72 -25.88
C ALA A 87 -19.90 -7.56 -27.11
N VAL A 88 -20.67 -6.97 -28.00
CA VAL A 88 -21.15 -7.57 -29.26
C VAL A 88 -20.20 -7.27 -30.42
N GLU A 89 -19.26 -6.35 -30.19
CA GLU A 89 -18.30 -5.80 -31.12
C GLU A 89 -17.20 -6.81 -31.42
N THR A 90 -16.98 -7.09 -32.71
CA THR A 90 -15.86 -7.92 -33.13
C THR A 90 -14.54 -7.15 -33.01
N ALA A 91 -13.42 -7.88 -32.94
CA ALA A 91 -12.09 -7.28 -32.92
C ALA A 91 -11.87 -6.33 -34.12
N GLU A 92 -12.36 -6.71 -35.30
CA GLU A 92 -12.28 -5.92 -36.52
C GLU A 92 -13.07 -4.61 -36.39
N SER A 93 -14.27 -4.66 -35.81
CA SER A 93 -15.11 -3.47 -35.60
C SER A 93 -14.45 -2.48 -34.62
N MET A 94 -13.83 -2.99 -33.55
CA MET A 94 -13.09 -2.16 -32.59
C MET A 94 -11.86 -1.51 -33.23
N MET A 95 -11.13 -2.25 -34.07
CA MET A 95 -9.98 -1.70 -34.79
C MET A 95 -10.39 -0.62 -35.80
N ALA A 96 -11.51 -0.84 -36.51
CA ALA A 96 -12.06 0.13 -37.45
C ALA A 96 -12.48 1.43 -36.74
N TRP A 97 -13.20 1.31 -35.62
CA TRP A 97 -13.56 2.46 -34.78
C TRP A 97 -12.32 3.20 -34.26
N ALA A 98 -11.31 2.47 -33.75
CA ALA A 98 -10.08 3.09 -33.27
C ALA A 98 -9.33 3.85 -34.40
N ALA A 99 -9.33 3.32 -35.62
CA ALA A 99 -8.77 4.00 -36.78
C ALA A 99 -9.56 5.26 -37.19
N GLU A 100 -10.89 5.21 -37.10
CA GLU A 100 -11.75 6.37 -37.29
C GLU A 100 -11.47 7.47 -36.27
N VAL A 101 -11.47 7.13 -34.98
CA VAL A 101 -11.18 8.08 -33.90
C VAL A 101 -9.80 8.71 -34.08
N ARG A 102 -8.77 7.92 -34.38
CA ARG A 102 -7.42 8.44 -34.65
C ARG A 102 -7.42 9.47 -35.77
N ARG A 103 -8.04 9.17 -36.92
CA ARG A 103 -8.17 10.13 -38.04
C ARG A 103 -8.93 11.39 -37.64
N ALA A 104 -9.95 11.27 -36.78
CA ALA A 104 -10.75 12.41 -36.35
C ALA A 104 -9.98 13.39 -35.44
N VAL A 105 -8.96 12.91 -34.71
CA VAL A 105 -8.16 13.72 -33.78
C VAL A 105 -6.78 14.08 -34.30
N GLU A 106 -6.28 13.39 -35.32
CA GLU A 106 -4.97 13.65 -35.92
C GLU A 106 -4.85 15.10 -36.41
N GLY A 107 -3.78 15.79 -36.00
CA GLY A 107 -3.53 17.20 -36.32
C GLY A 107 -4.47 18.21 -35.63
N ARG A 108 -5.43 17.75 -34.81
CA ARG A 108 -6.36 18.61 -34.04
C ARG A 108 -6.06 18.64 -32.55
N LEU A 109 -5.22 17.73 -32.07
CA LEU A 109 -4.78 17.75 -30.68
C LEU A 109 -3.77 18.90 -30.49
N PRO A 110 -3.92 19.72 -29.44
CA PRO A 110 -2.90 20.70 -29.09
C PRO A 110 -1.59 19.98 -28.80
N ALA A 111 -0.47 20.70 -28.94
CA ALA A 111 0.81 20.20 -28.46
C ALA A 111 0.63 19.74 -27.02
N PRO A 112 1.07 18.53 -26.67
CA PRO A 112 0.89 18.03 -25.33
C PRO A 112 1.57 18.98 -24.34
N ASP A 113 0.76 19.56 -23.45
CA ASP A 113 1.24 20.36 -22.31
C ASP A 113 1.61 19.41 -21.16
N PHE A 114 2.51 18.49 -21.46
CA PHE A 114 3.11 17.63 -20.45
C PHE A 114 4.26 18.37 -19.78
N MET A 115 4.56 17.96 -18.55
CA MET A 115 5.77 18.40 -17.87
C MET A 115 7.00 18.13 -18.74
N THR A 116 7.82 19.15 -18.93
CA THR A 116 9.14 19.05 -19.54
C THR A 116 10.05 18.12 -18.72
N ASP A 117 11.08 17.57 -19.36
CA ASP A 117 12.07 16.73 -18.66
C ASP A 117 12.70 17.46 -17.46
N ALA A 118 12.87 18.78 -17.56
CA ALA A 118 13.39 19.61 -16.47
C ALA A 118 12.44 19.65 -15.26
N GLU A 119 11.13 19.82 -15.48
CA GLU A 119 10.14 19.82 -14.41
C GLU A 119 9.97 18.43 -13.77
N VAL A 120 10.12 17.37 -14.57
CA VAL A 120 10.13 15.98 -14.06
C VAL A 120 11.32 15.75 -13.13
N GLU A 121 12.52 16.20 -13.51
CA GLU A 121 13.71 16.08 -12.66
C GLU A 121 13.61 16.92 -11.39
N GLU A 122 13.02 18.12 -11.45
CA GLU A 122 12.76 18.93 -10.25
C GLU A 122 11.86 18.20 -9.25
N ILE A 123 10.78 17.58 -9.71
CA ILE A 123 9.89 16.77 -8.87
C ILE A 123 10.65 15.58 -8.28
N LYS A 124 11.39 14.83 -9.10
CA LYS A 124 12.17 13.67 -8.61
C LYS A 124 13.15 14.08 -7.51
N ALA A 125 13.85 15.20 -7.68
CA ALA A 125 14.77 15.72 -6.68
C ALA A 125 14.08 16.04 -5.35
N ARG A 126 12.87 16.60 -5.39
CA ARG A 126 12.06 16.91 -4.20
C ARG A 126 11.67 15.66 -3.41
N PHE A 127 11.45 14.54 -4.08
CA PHE A 127 11.04 13.27 -3.47
C PHE A 127 12.18 12.27 -3.28
N ASN A 128 13.42 12.64 -3.62
CA ASN A 128 14.60 11.81 -3.43
C ASN A 128 15.10 11.85 -1.97
N VAL A 129 14.30 11.29 -1.07
CA VAL A 129 14.66 11.13 0.34
C VAL A 129 15.42 9.82 0.57
N PRO A 130 16.44 9.78 1.46
CA PRO A 130 17.11 8.53 1.80
C PRO A 130 16.11 7.49 2.29
N ARG A 131 15.99 6.37 1.58
CA ARG A 131 15.16 5.26 2.06
C ARG A 131 15.77 4.72 3.35
N ALA A 132 14.98 4.69 4.42
CA ALA A 132 15.35 3.99 5.64
C ALA A 132 15.61 2.52 5.27
N ARG A 133 16.86 2.07 5.42
CA ARG A 133 17.20 0.65 5.33
C ARG A 133 16.80 0.04 6.67
N LEU A 134 15.79 -0.85 6.64
CA LEU A 134 15.45 -1.74 7.75
C LEU A 134 16.56 -2.77 7.95
#